data_AF-A0A392NKD7-F1
#
_entry.id   AF-A0A392NKD7-F1
#
_cell.length_a   1.000
_cell.length_b   1.000
_cell.length_c   1.000
_cell.angle_alpha   90.00
_cell.angle_beta   90.00
_cell.angle_gamma   90.00
#
_symmetry.space_group_name_H-M   'P 1'
#
loop_
_entity.id
_entity.type
_entity.pdbx_description
1 polymer ?
#
loop_
_entity_poly.entity_id
_entity_poly.type
_entity_poly.pdbx_seq_one_letter_code
_entity_poly.pdbx_strand_id
1 'polypeptide(L)'
;SASCSTLIRHKSDHYPILLDFNFSNTTFVSQFKFLRMWTLHESCKQLISDTWNTPLVGCPMYILTSKLKLLKDHLKTWNKQIFGNVHSFVKEAEEELNIIQNQIHSNGINDTLSDLEKKAQVHLEDALNRQEWFWKEKAIVNWHVDDCRSHS
;
A
#
# COMPACT_ATOMS: atom_id res chain seq x y z
N SER A 1 2.32 -21.62 -13.68
CA SER A 1 1.80 -21.08 -14.95
C SER A 1 2.16 -19.62 -15.05
N ALA A 2 2.79 -19.19 -16.15
CA ALA A 2 3.06 -17.77 -16.40
C ALA A 2 1.78 -17.14 -16.99
N SER A 3 1.33 -16.02 -16.41
CA SER A 3 0.26 -15.21 -16.98
C SER A 3 0.89 -14.00 -17.65
N CYS A 4 0.48 -13.71 -18.88
CA CYS A 4 0.97 -12.59 -19.66
C CYS A 4 -0.20 -11.61 -19.84
N SER A 5 -0.07 -10.41 -19.31
CA SER A 5 -1.07 -9.35 -19.45
C SER A 5 -0.40 -8.03 -19.81
N THR A 6 -1.10 -7.11 -20.45
CA THR A 6 -0.52 -5.81 -20.83
C THR A 6 -0.82 -4.77 -19.76
N LEU A 7 0.18 -4.00 -19.35
CA LEU A 7 -0.02 -2.85 -18.45
C LEU A 7 -0.64 -1.68 -19.20
N ILE A 8 -1.36 -0.87 -18.42
CA ILE A 8 -1.99 0.37 -18.87
C ILE A 8 -0.89 1.31 -19.37
N ARG A 9 -1.13 1.98 -20.51
CA ARG A 9 -0.13 2.86 -21.11
C ARG A 9 0.02 4.13 -20.28
N HIS A 10 1.17 4.30 -19.63
CA HIS A 10 1.55 5.53 -18.91
C HIS A 10 2.95 5.94 -19.36
N LYS A 11 3.05 7.10 -20.03
CA LYS A 11 4.30 7.77 -20.50
C LYS A 11 5.12 7.12 -21.64
N SER A 12 4.85 5.89 -22.07
CA SER A 12 5.57 5.24 -23.19
C SER A 12 4.62 4.80 -24.29
N ASP A 13 5.05 4.89 -25.56
CA ASP A 13 4.22 4.45 -26.70
C ASP A 13 4.13 2.91 -26.87
N HIS A 14 4.66 2.17 -25.89
CA HIS A 14 4.60 0.72 -25.83
C HIS A 14 3.71 0.28 -24.67
N TYR A 15 2.82 -0.69 -24.93
CA TYR A 15 2.14 -1.44 -23.87
C TYR A 15 3.19 -2.33 -23.19
N PRO A 16 3.60 -2.04 -21.95
CA PRO A 16 4.56 -2.89 -21.26
C PRO A 16 3.90 -4.24 -21.01
N ILE A 17 4.61 -5.33 -21.34
CA ILE A 17 4.13 -6.68 -21.06
C ILE A 17 4.40 -7.00 -19.59
N LEU A 18 3.35 -7.23 -18.81
CA LEU A 18 3.42 -7.78 -17.47
C LEU A 18 3.60 -9.29 -17.59
N LEU A 19 4.83 -9.76 -17.33
CA LEU A 19 5.10 -11.16 -17.07
C LEU A 19 4.88 -11.44 -15.59
N ASP A 20 3.79 -12.13 -15.28
CA ASP A 20 3.50 -12.59 -13.93
C ASP A 20 4.05 -14.00 -13.74
N PHE A 21 5.16 -14.09 -13.00
CA PHE A 21 5.70 -15.37 -12.56
C PHE A 21 4.97 -15.78 -11.30
N ASN A 22 4.13 -16.82 -11.40
CA ASN A 22 3.64 -17.55 -10.23
C ASN A 22 4.83 -18.25 -9.55
N PHE A 23 5.64 -17.50 -8.80
CA PHE A 23 6.42 -18.07 -7.73
C PHE A 23 5.42 -18.69 -6.79
N SER A 24 5.49 -20.02 -6.63
CA SER A 24 4.75 -20.71 -5.58
C SER A 24 4.91 -19.91 -4.30
N ASN A 25 3.81 -19.31 -3.84
CA ASN A 25 3.76 -18.41 -2.70
C ASN A 25 4.37 -19.10 -1.49
N THR A 26 5.68 -18.97 -1.31
CA THR A 26 6.26 -19.01 0.02
C THR A 26 5.81 -17.70 0.63
N THR A 27 4.65 -17.74 1.27
CA THR A 27 4.19 -16.68 2.14
C THR A 27 5.20 -16.59 3.28
N PHE A 28 6.28 -15.85 3.06
CA PHE A 28 7.06 -15.35 4.17
C PHE A 28 6.08 -14.56 5.02
N VAL A 29 5.77 -15.09 6.20
CA VAL A 29 4.90 -14.42 7.16
C VAL A 29 5.62 -13.12 7.48
N SER A 30 5.20 -12.03 6.83
CA SER A 30 5.75 -10.71 7.06
C SER A 30 5.64 -10.46 8.56
N GLN A 31 6.77 -10.48 9.25
CA GLN A 31 6.81 -10.14 10.66
C GLN A 31 6.21 -8.74 10.81
N PHE A 32 5.40 -8.57 11.85
CA PHE A 32 4.85 -7.26 12.16
C PHE A 32 6.00 -6.32 12.46
N LYS A 33 6.20 -5.31 11.60
CA LYS A 33 7.20 -4.27 11.78
C LYS A 33 6.47 -3.00 12.19
N PHE A 34 6.87 -2.44 13.33
CA PHE A 34 6.45 -1.11 13.71
C PHE A 34 7.11 -0.09 12.76
N LEU A 35 6.32 0.84 12.24
CA LEU A 35 6.79 1.81 11.25
C LEU A 35 6.84 3.20 11.90
N ARG A 36 7.96 3.92 11.73
CA ARG A 36 8.14 5.27 12.31
C ARG A 36 7.05 6.24 11.89
N MET A 37 6.59 6.15 10.65
CA MET A 37 5.49 6.99 10.13
C MET A 37 4.22 6.89 10.98
N TRP A 38 4.01 5.76 11.68
CA TRP A 38 2.88 5.61 12.59
C TRP A 38 2.95 6.63 13.73
N THR A 39 4.14 6.85 14.31
CA THR A 39 4.31 7.82 15.40
C THR A 39 4.10 9.28 14.99
N LEU A 40 4.20 9.59 13.69
CA LEU A 40 3.96 10.93 13.16
C LEU A 40 2.47 11.21 12.98
N HIS A 41 1.64 10.17 12.90
CA HIS A 41 0.20 10.31 12.75
C HIS A 41 -0.45 10.56 14.11
N GLU A 42 -1.22 11.65 14.20
CA GLU A 42 -1.86 12.12 15.45
C GLU A 42 -2.70 11.04 16.16
N SER A 43 -3.45 10.23 15.40
CA SER A 43 -4.31 9.18 15.94
C SER A 43 -3.58 7.91 16.40
N CYS A 44 -2.30 7.74 16.08
CA CYS A 44 -1.56 6.53 16.47
C CYS A 44 -1.40 6.43 17.99
N LYS A 45 -1.07 7.55 18.66
CA LYS A 45 -0.92 7.58 20.11
C LYS A 45 -2.22 7.24 20.83
N GLN A 46 -3.34 7.75 20.31
CA GLN A 46 -4.66 7.47 20.84
C GLN A 46 -5.00 5.98 20.68
N LEU A 47 -4.79 5.41 19.50
CA LEU A 47 -5.01 3.98 19.26
C LEU A 47 -4.23 3.07 20.23
N ILE A 48 -2.95 3.38 20.47
CA ILE A 48 -2.11 2.64 21.42
C ILE A 48 -2.69 2.75 22.82
N SER A 49 -3.02 3.97 23.26
CA SER A 49 -3.58 4.24 24.58
C SER A 49 -4.89 3.49 24.82
N ASP A 50 -5.83 3.58 23.88
CA ASP A 50 -7.15 2.95 23.98
C ASP A 50 -7.02 1.42 24.04
N THR A 51 -6.13 0.87 23.22
CA THR A 51 -5.86 -0.58 23.23
C THR A 51 -5.19 -1.02 24.53
N TRP A 52 -4.28 -0.21 25.08
CA TRP A 52 -3.58 -0.52 26.32
C TRP A 52 -4.51 -0.44 27.54
N ASN A 53 -5.53 0.40 27.51
CA ASN A 53 -6.50 0.55 28.59
C ASN A 53 -7.65 -0.47 28.52
N THR A 54 -7.64 -1.39 27.56
CA THR A 54 -8.64 -2.45 27.47
C THR A 54 -8.59 -3.34 28.73
N PRO A 55 -9.71 -3.50 29.46
CA PRO A 55 -9.74 -4.32 30.66
C PRO A 55 -9.61 -5.80 30.30
N LEU A 56 -8.62 -6.47 30.89
CA LEU A 56 -8.36 -7.90 30.70
C LEU A 56 -8.14 -8.56 32.07
N VAL A 57 -8.70 -9.75 32.24
CA VAL A 57 -8.61 -10.54 33.47
C VAL A 57 -7.75 -11.76 33.22
N GLY A 58 -6.78 -12.03 34.10
CA GLY A 58 -5.92 -13.20 34.01
C GLY A 58 -4.61 -13.00 34.75
N CYS A 59 -3.67 -13.93 34.58
CA CYS A 59 -2.33 -13.76 35.13
C CYS A 59 -1.58 -12.62 34.39
N PRO A 60 -0.60 -11.97 35.03
CA PRO A 60 0.13 -10.84 34.42
C PRO A 60 0.71 -11.13 33.03
N MET A 61 1.23 -12.34 32.83
CA MET A 61 1.78 -12.77 31.54
C MET A 61 0.69 -12.89 30.46
N TYR A 62 -0.48 -13.42 30.82
CA TYR A 62 -1.62 -13.50 29.92
C TYR A 62 -2.14 -12.11 29.53
N ILE A 63 -2.23 -11.19 30.51
CA ILE A 63 -2.66 -9.81 30.26
C ILE A 63 -1.70 -9.13 29.29
N LEU A 64 -0.39 -9.21 29.52
CA LEU A 64 0.61 -8.59 28.66
C LEU A 64 0.54 -9.13 27.22
N THR A 65 0.57 -10.45 27.06
CA THR A 65 0.54 -11.10 25.74
C THR A 65 -0.75 -10.79 24.98
N SER A 66 -1.88 -10.74 25.68
CA SER A 66 -3.17 -10.39 25.10
C SER A 66 -3.24 -8.93 24.66
N LYS A 67 -2.73 -7.98 25.46
CA LYS A 67 -2.65 -6.57 25.06
C LYS A 67 -1.78 -6.36 23.83
N LEU A 68 -0.62 -7.02 23.77
CA LEU A 68 0.28 -6.94 22.61
C LEU A 68 -0.36 -7.52 21.35
N LYS A 69 -1.11 -8.62 21.46
CA LYS A 69 -1.85 -9.21 20.34
C LYS A 69 -2.95 -8.27 19.85
N LEU A 70 -3.75 -7.73 20.76
CA LEU A 70 -4.80 -6.76 20.45
C LEU A 70 -4.23 -5.52 19.76
N LEU A 71 -3.14 -4.97 20.31
CA LEU A 71 -2.45 -3.82 19.75
C LEU A 71 -1.93 -4.07 18.34
N LYS A 72 -1.34 -5.25 18.10
CA LYS A 72 -0.89 -5.66 16.77
C LYS A 72 -2.04 -5.68 15.76
N ASP A 73 -3.20 -6.22 16.14
CA ASP A 73 -4.34 -6.35 15.24
C ASP A 73 -5.01 -4.99 14.96
N HIS A 74 -5.12 -4.14 15.97
CA HIS A 74 -5.58 -2.76 15.81
C HIS A 74 -4.63 -1.94 14.92
N LEU A 75 -3.31 -2.01 15.15
CA LEU A 75 -2.33 -1.32 14.32
C LEU A 75 -2.33 -1.79 12.87
N LYS A 76 -2.53 -3.09 12.61
CA LYS A 76 -2.70 -3.61 11.24
C LYS A 76 -3.91 -3.01 10.54
N THR A 77 -5.04 -2.97 11.24
CA THR A 77 -6.31 -2.46 10.69
C THR A 77 -6.21 -0.97 10.43
N TRP A 78 -5.73 -0.22 11.42
CA TRP A 78 -5.49 1.21 11.32
C TRP A 78 -4.49 1.55 10.21
N ASN A 79 -3.39 0.79 10.08
CA ASN A 79 -2.44 0.99 8.99
C ASN A 79 -3.09 0.80 7.61
N LYS A 80 -4.00 -0.16 7.46
CA LYS A 80 -4.77 -0.33 6.22
C LYS A 80 -5.77 0.81 6.00
N GLN A 81 -6.42 1.31 7.05
CA GLN A 81 -7.38 2.41 6.92
C GLN A 81 -6.71 3.74 6.57
N ILE A 82 -5.58 4.05 7.20
CA ILE A 82 -4.88 5.32 7.01
C ILE A 82 -4.01 5.28 5.75
N PHE A 83 -3.18 4.24 5.61
CA PHE A 83 -2.18 4.16 4.53
C PHE A 83 -2.60 3.23 3.39
N GLY A 84 -3.56 2.33 3.60
CA GLY A 84 -4.12 1.52 2.52
C GLY A 84 -4.89 2.35 1.51
N ASN A 85 -5.44 3.51 1.91
CA ASN A 85 -6.00 4.50 0.99
C ASN A 85 -5.03 4.86 -0.13
N VAL A 86 -3.72 5.00 0.17
CA VAL A 86 -2.72 5.31 -0.86
C VAL A 86 -2.61 4.21 -1.93
N HIS A 87 -2.71 2.94 -1.54
CA HIS A 87 -2.74 1.84 -2.50
C HIS A 87 -4.08 1.75 -3.23
N SER A 88 -5.20 2.00 -2.55
CA SER A 88 -6.52 2.05 -3.19
C SER A 88 -6.61 3.18 -4.21
N PHE A 89 -6.08 4.38 -3.92
CA PHE A 89 -6.07 5.51 -4.84
C PHE A 89 -5.30 5.22 -6.12
N VAL A 90 -4.13 4.56 -6.03
CA VAL A 90 -3.39 4.13 -7.21
C VAL A 90 -4.22 3.14 -8.03
N LYS A 91 -4.80 2.13 -7.37
CA LYS A 91 -5.63 1.12 -8.05
C LYS A 91 -6.85 1.72 -8.74
N GLU A 92 -7.54 2.65 -8.08
CA GLU A 92 -8.70 3.35 -8.63
C GLU A 92 -8.31 4.22 -9.84
N ALA A 93 -7.18 4.94 -9.76
CA ALA A 93 -6.68 5.74 -10.88
C ALA A 93 -6.20 4.87 -12.07
N GLU A 94 -5.62 3.70 -11.79
CA GLU A 94 -5.28 2.71 -12.82
C GLU A 94 -6.53 2.18 -13.52
N GLU A 95 -7.57 1.83 -12.75
CA GLU A 95 -8.82 1.31 -13.31
C GLU A 95 -9.56 2.35 -14.15
N GLU A 96 -9.58 3.62 -13.71
CA GLU A 96 -10.09 4.76 -14.49
C GLU A 96 -9.36 4.91 -15.84
N LEU A 97 -8.02 4.90 -15.82
CA LEU A 97 -7.22 5.03 -17.04
C LEU A 97 -7.44 3.84 -17.98
N ASN A 98 -7.56 2.63 -17.43
CA ASN A 98 -7.83 1.41 -18.21
C ASN A 98 -9.20 1.48 -18.91
N ILE A 99 -10.25 1.95 -18.23
CA ILE A 99 -11.57 2.13 -18.83
C ILE A 99 -11.50 3.08 -20.03
N ILE A 100 -10.82 4.23 -19.88
CA ILE A 100 -10.68 5.22 -20.95
C ILE A 100 -9.87 4.66 -22.13
N GLN A 101 -8.79 3.93 -21.86
CA GLN A 101 -7.97 3.32 -22.92
C GLN A 101 -8.72 2.21 -23.67
N ASN A 102 -9.53 1.42 -22.97
CA ASN A 102 -10.39 0.43 -23.61
C ASN A 102 -11.45 1.09 -24.51
N GLN A 103 -12.05 2.20 -24.07
CA GLN A 103 -12.98 2.99 -24.89
C GLN A 103 -12.30 3.56 -26.14
N ILE A 104 -11.07 4.07 -26.02
CA ILE A 104 -10.28 4.53 -27.16
C ILE A 104 -10.00 3.38 -28.13
N HIS A 105 -9.65 2.21 -27.62
CA HIS A 105 -9.36 1.03 -28.44
C HIS A 105 -10.59 0.50 -29.19
N SER A 106 -11.78 0.53 -28.56
CA SER A 106 -13.02 0.04 -29.17
C SER A 106 -13.71 1.03 -30.09
N ASN A 107 -13.66 2.34 -29.79
CA ASN A 107 -14.45 3.36 -30.48
C ASN A 107 -13.60 4.30 -31.35
N GLY A 108 -12.27 4.19 -31.30
CA GLY A 108 -11.35 5.13 -31.95
C GLY A 108 -11.12 6.40 -31.12
N ILE A 109 -10.00 7.08 -31.39
CA ILE A 109 -9.63 8.33 -30.71
C ILE A 109 -10.61 9.45 -31.10
N ASN A 110 -11.12 10.14 -30.08
CA ASN A 110 -11.86 11.41 -30.20
C ASN A 110 -11.17 12.44 -29.30
N ASP A 111 -11.21 13.72 -29.66
CA ASP A 111 -10.62 14.82 -28.88
C ASP A 111 -11.09 14.81 -27.42
N THR A 112 -12.36 14.51 -27.18
CA THR A 112 -12.92 14.39 -25.82
C THR A 112 -12.31 13.24 -25.01
N LEU A 113 -12.09 12.08 -25.65
CA LEU A 113 -11.45 10.91 -25.02
C LEU A 113 -9.94 11.14 -24.80
N SER A 114 -9.27 11.84 -25.72
CA SER A 114 -7.86 12.21 -25.56
C SER A 114 -7.64 13.16 -24.37
N ASP A 115 -8.55 14.11 -24.17
CA ASP A 115 -8.48 15.02 -23.02
C ASP A 115 -8.82 14.31 -21.70
N LEU A 116 -9.75 13.35 -21.71
CA LEU A 116 -10.02 12.50 -20.55
C LEU A 116 -8.83 11.60 -20.21
N GLU A 117 -8.18 11.00 -21.21
CA GLU A 117 -6.99 10.18 -21.01
C GLU A 117 -5.86 10.99 -20.38
N LYS A 118 -5.58 12.21 -20.87
CA LYS A 118 -4.57 13.09 -20.26
C LYS A 118 -4.88 13.41 -18.80
N LYS A 119 -6.14 13.69 -18.46
CA LYS A 119 -6.55 13.96 -17.08
C LYS A 119 -6.37 12.74 -16.18
N ALA A 120 -6.77 11.55 -16.64
CA ALA A 120 -6.59 10.31 -15.91
C ALA A 120 -5.11 9.96 -15.72
N GLN A 121 -4.24 10.24 -16.72
CA GLN A 121 -2.80 10.06 -16.60
C GLN A 121 -2.17 10.96 -15.54
N VAL A 122 -2.59 12.23 -15.47
CA VAL A 122 -2.16 13.18 -14.42
C VAL A 122 -2.64 12.73 -13.04
N HIS A 123 -3.88 12.25 -12.95
CA HIS A 123 -4.45 11.73 -11.70
C HIS A 123 -3.67 10.50 -11.20
N LEU A 124 -3.37 9.55 -12.08
CA LEU A 124 -2.54 8.39 -11.77
C LEU A 124 -1.12 8.79 -11.35
N GLU A 125 -0.53 9.80 -11.99
CA GLU A 125 0.79 10.31 -11.62
C GLU A 125 0.80 10.90 -10.20
N ASP A 126 -0.21 11.68 -9.82
CA ASP A 126 -0.33 12.19 -8.44
C ASP A 126 -0.49 11.06 -7.42
N ALA A 127 -1.31 10.04 -7.73
CA ALA A 127 -1.48 8.87 -6.87
C ALA A 127 -0.17 8.07 -6.69
N LEU A 128 0.56 7.84 -7.79
CA LEU A 128 1.87 7.17 -7.76
C LEU A 128 2.90 7.97 -6.97
N ASN A 129 2.95 9.30 -7.13
CA ASN A 129 3.84 10.15 -6.34
C ASN A 129 3.55 10.03 -4.84
N ARG A 130 2.29 10.04 -4.43
CA ARG A 130 1.90 9.81 -3.02
C ARG A 130 2.35 8.43 -2.54
N GLN A 131 2.22 7.41 -3.38
CA GLN A 131 2.67 6.06 -3.08
C GLN A 131 4.19 5.97 -2.96
N GLU A 132 4.94 6.62 -3.83
CA GLU A 132 6.40 6.71 -3.76
C GLU A 132 6.86 7.37 -2.46
N TRP A 133 6.24 8.48 -2.06
CA TRP A 133 6.52 9.15 -0.79
C TRP A 133 6.31 8.20 0.39
N PHE A 134 5.18 7.48 0.39
CA PHE A 134 4.90 6.45 1.38
C PHE A 134 5.99 5.36 1.41
N TRP A 135 6.43 4.86 0.24
CA TRP A 135 7.46 3.83 0.16
C TRP A 135 8.85 4.33 0.53
N LYS A 136 9.21 5.58 0.20
CA LYS A 136 10.46 6.22 0.62
C LYS A 136 10.55 6.29 2.14
N GLU A 137 9.49 6.74 2.81
CA GLU A 137 9.43 6.73 4.28
C GLU A 137 9.56 5.31 4.85
N LYS A 138 8.87 4.33 4.25
CA LYS A 138 8.95 2.93 4.66
C LYS A 138 10.35 2.34 4.48
N ALA A 139 11.04 2.69 3.39
CA ALA A 139 12.40 2.25 3.11
C ALA A 139 13.39 2.83 4.12
N ILE A 140 13.31 4.13 4.43
CA ILE A 140 14.18 4.77 5.44
C ILE A 140 14.09 4.04 6.78
N VAL A 141 12.89 3.65 7.20
CA VAL A 141 12.68 2.87 8.44
C VAL A 141 13.35 1.49 8.35
N ASN A 142 13.30 0.83 7.20
CA ASN A 142 13.92 -0.48 7.04
C ASN A 142 15.45 -0.41 7.12
N TRP A 143 16.09 0.59 6.50
CA TRP A 143 17.54 0.77 6.55
C TRP A 143 18.07 0.99 7.96
N HIS A 144 17.39 1.81 8.77
CA HIS A 144 17.79 2.05 10.17
C HIS A 144 17.67 0.80 11.03
N VAL A 145 16.71 -0.09 10.74
CA VAL A 145 16.52 -1.34 11.50
C VAL A 145 17.54 -2.41 11.09
N ASP A 146 17.92 -2.48 9.82
CA ASP A 146 18.90 -3.46 9.35
C ASP A 146 20.31 -3.13 9.84
N ASP A 147 20.68 -1.85 9.97
CA ASP A 147 21.95 -1.43 10.60
C ASP A 147 22.01 -1.73 12.11
N CYS A 148 20.87 -1.66 12.81
CA CYS A 148 20.79 -2.07 14.22
C CYS A 148 20.87 -3.60 14.41
N ARG A 149 20.52 -4.38 13.37
CA ARG A 149 20.54 -5.85 13.40
C ARG A 149 21.89 -6.43 13.00
N SER A 150 22.68 -5.71 12.21
CA SER A 150 24.05 -6.11 11.85
C SER A 150 25.07 -5.87 12.96
N HIS A 151 24.71 -5.10 13.99
CA HIS A 151 25.56 -4.77 15.14
C HIS A 151 25.14 -5.46 16.45
N SER A 152 24.33 -6.52 16.40
CA SER A 152 24.01 -7.41 17.55
C SER A 152 24.47 -8.83 17.26
#